data_AF-A0AAV3PWC4-F1
#
_entry.id   AF-A0AAV3PWC4-F1
#
_cell.length_a   1.000
_cell.length_b   1.000
_cell.length_c   1.000
_cell.angle_alpha   90.00
_cell.angle_beta   90.00
_cell.angle_gamma   90.00
#
_symmetry.space_group_name_H-M   'P 1'
#
loop_
_entity.id
_entity.type
_entity.pdbx_description
1 polymer ?
#
loop_
_entity_poly.entity_id
_entity_poly.type
_entity_poly.pdbx_seq_one_letter_code
_entity_poly.pdbx_strand_id
1 'polypeptide(L)'
;MHVKQLDEVDMGMTYDELSVYGRMRKIFRCGPVSMFKNLCYKWGMQLTPAEVADKVKFFFKYYSINRHKMTVLTPSYHAESYSPEDNRFDLRQFLYNVRWPYQFRKIDELVKECDGNICMNSTLAEPHGKAGVASDGGMGVVAAGAGNPGAGL
;
A
#
# COMPACT_ATOMS: atom_id res chain seq x y z
N MET A 1 -22.06 -29.73 -20.04
CA MET A 1 -20.67 -29.58 -19.55
C MET A 1 -20.68 -28.54 -18.44
N HIS A 2 -20.15 -28.85 -17.26
CA HIS A 2 -20.11 -27.92 -16.13
C HIS A 2 -18.81 -27.12 -16.22
N VAL A 3 -18.89 -25.85 -16.60
CA VAL A 3 -17.71 -24.95 -16.64
C VAL A 3 -17.32 -24.67 -15.18
N LYS A 4 -16.16 -25.17 -14.75
CA LYS A 4 -15.62 -24.84 -13.42
C LYS A 4 -15.26 -23.35 -13.42
N GLN A 5 -15.95 -22.58 -12.60
CA GLN A 5 -15.59 -21.20 -12.33
C GLN A 5 -14.22 -21.17 -11.63
N LEU A 6 -13.30 -20.37 -12.17
CA LEU A 6 -12.01 -20.10 -11.54
C LEU A 6 -12.16 -18.87 -10.63
N ASP A 7 -11.57 -18.94 -9.45
CA ASP A 7 -11.55 -17.88 -8.44
C ASP A 7 -10.90 -16.59 -8.96
N GLU A 8 -9.80 -16.69 -9.71
CA GLU A 8 -9.15 -15.52 -10.32
C GLU A 8 -10.05 -14.80 -11.32
N VAL A 9 -10.90 -15.54 -12.04
CA VAL A 9 -11.87 -14.96 -12.97
C VAL A 9 -12.96 -14.20 -12.21
N ASP A 10 -13.42 -14.73 -11.08
CA ASP A 10 -14.40 -14.06 -10.22
C ASP A 10 -13.81 -12.83 -9.52
N MET A 11 -12.55 -12.92 -9.08
CA MET A 11 -11.83 -11.79 -8.49
C MET A 11 -11.47 -10.70 -9.51
N GLY A 12 -11.43 -11.01 -10.80
CA GLY A 12 -11.05 -10.07 -11.86
C GLY A 12 -9.57 -9.66 -11.83
N MET A 13 -8.73 -10.43 -11.13
CA MET A 13 -7.27 -10.26 -11.04
C MET A 13 -6.60 -11.56 -10.60
N THR A 14 -5.36 -11.74 -11.03
CA THR A 14 -4.54 -12.91 -10.66
C THR A 14 -3.98 -12.81 -9.25
N TYR A 15 -3.61 -13.95 -8.65
CA TYR A 15 -2.94 -13.97 -7.35
C TYR A 15 -1.60 -13.22 -7.35
N ASP A 16 -0.87 -13.23 -8.46
CA ASP A 16 0.40 -12.52 -8.62
C ASP A 16 0.20 -11.00 -8.56
N GLU A 17 -0.83 -10.48 -9.25
CA GLU A 17 -1.21 -9.07 -9.20
C GLU A 17 -1.65 -8.68 -7.78
N LEU A 18 -2.47 -9.51 -7.14
CA LEU A 18 -2.95 -9.26 -5.78
C LEU A 18 -1.81 -9.18 -4.76
N SER A 19 -0.82 -10.06 -4.89
CA SER A 19 0.38 -10.05 -4.06
C SER A 19 1.19 -8.75 -4.23
N VAL A 20 1.29 -8.24 -5.47
CA VAL A 20 1.91 -6.93 -5.74
C VAL A 20 1.13 -5.79 -5.09
N TYR A 21 -0.20 -5.76 -5.24
CA TYR A 21 -1.04 -4.72 -4.63
C TYR A 21 -0.95 -4.72 -3.09
N GLY A 22 -0.95 -5.91 -2.48
CA GLY A 22 -0.82 -6.09 -1.03
C GLY A 22 0.48 -5.49 -0.49
N ARG A 23 1.62 -5.82 -1.12
CA ARG A 23 2.92 -5.25 -0.76
C ARG A 23 2.98 -3.73 -0.99
N MET A 24 2.50 -3.24 -2.13
CA MET A 24 2.48 -1.80 -2.44
C MET A 24 1.67 -1.01 -1.40
N ARG A 25 0.52 -1.53 -0.98
CA ARG A 25 -0.36 -0.88 0.01
C ARG A 25 0.23 -0.89 1.43
N LYS A 26 0.80 -2.01 1.88
CA LYS A 26 1.19 -2.19 3.28
C LYS A 26 2.65 -1.84 3.54
N ILE A 27 3.57 -2.35 2.72
CA ILE A 27 5.01 -2.16 2.90
C ILE A 27 5.43 -0.79 2.34
N PHE A 28 5.09 -0.51 1.08
CA PHE A 28 5.45 0.75 0.42
C PHE A 28 4.48 1.90 0.73
N ARG A 29 3.44 1.66 1.55
CA ARG A 29 2.45 2.64 2.00
C ARG A 29 1.83 3.46 0.85
N CYS A 30 1.69 2.85 -0.32
CA CYS A 30 1.15 3.53 -1.50
C CYS A 30 -0.38 3.58 -1.47
N GLY A 31 -0.93 4.78 -1.58
CA GLY A 31 -2.34 5.01 -1.92
C GLY A 31 -2.64 4.81 -3.42
N PRO A 32 -3.87 5.04 -3.88
CA PRO A 32 -4.26 4.77 -5.27
C PRO A 32 -3.38 5.47 -6.31
N VAL A 33 -3.12 6.77 -6.13
CA VAL A 33 -2.33 7.57 -7.08
C VAL A 33 -0.86 7.14 -7.08
N SER A 34 -0.27 6.94 -5.89
CA SER A 34 1.13 6.50 -5.78
C SER A 34 1.33 5.07 -6.30
N MET A 35 0.35 4.18 -6.07
CA MET A 35 0.37 2.82 -6.58
C MET A 35 0.32 2.82 -8.11
N PHE A 36 -0.57 3.63 -8.71
CA PHE A 36 -0.63 3.82 -10.17
C PHE A 36 0.73 4.22 -10.75
N LYS A 37 1.36 5.29 -10.23
CA LYS A 37 2.67 5.76 -10.72
C LYS A 37 3.75 4.67 -10.68
N ASN A 38 3.83 3.94 -9.56
CA ASN A 38 4.82 2.87 -9.40
C ASN A 38 4.54 1.68 -10.33
N LEU A 39 3.27 1.33 -10.54
CA LEU A 39 2.89 0.24 -11.42
C LEU A 39 3.06 0.59 -12.89
N CYS A 40 2.84 1.84 -13.29
CA CYS A 40 3.17 2.30 -14.65
C CYS A 40 4.66 2.11 -14.95
N TYR A 41 5.55 2.34 -13.98
CA TYR A 41 6.97 2.05 -14.15
C TYR A 41 7.24 0.53 -14.21
N LYS A 42 6.63 -0.25 -13.31
CA LYS A 42 6.87 -1.70 -13.20
C LYS A 42 6.30 -2.51 -14.37
N TRP A 43 5.13 -2.12 -14.88
CA TRP A 43 4.38 -2.83 -15.92
C TRP A 43 4.35 -2.09 -17.25
N GLY A 44 5.06 -0.97 -17.39
CA GLY A 44 5.02 -0.12 -18.60
C GLY A 44 5.48 -0.79 -19.89
N MET A 45 6.13 -1.95 -19.83
CA MET A 45 6.46 -2.76 -21.01
C MET A 45 5.35 -3.72 -21.44
N GLN A 46 4.39 -4.02 -20.55
CA GLN A 46 3.37 -5.05 -20.75
C GLN A 46 1.96 -4.48 -20.84
N LEU A 47 1.69 -3.38 -20.13
CA LEU A 47 0.37 -2.78 -20.01
C LEU A 47 0.43 -1.28 -20.29
N THR A 48 -0.63 -0.77 -20.91
CA THR A 48 -0.82 0.66 -21.13
C THR A 48 -1.15 1.38 -19.81
N PRO A 49 -0.85 2.69 -19.68
CA PRO A 49 -1.24 3.47 -18.51
C PRO A 49 -2.75 3.39 -18.22
N ALA A 50 -3.60 3.36 -19.24
CA ALA A 50 -5.05 3.22 -19.09
C ALA A 50 -5.43 1.88 -18.43
N GLU A 51 -4.86 0.76 -18.88
CA GLU A 51 -5.11 -0.56 -18.29
C GLU A 51 -4.62 -0.66 -16.84
N VAL A 52 -3.45 -0.08 -16.55
CA VAL A 52 -2.94 -0.03 -15.17
C VAL A 52 -3.86 0.79 -14.28
N ALA A 53 -4.38 1.92 -14.77
CA ALA A 53 -5.34 2.74 -14.04
C ALA A 53 -6.61 1.97 -13.71
N ASP A 54 -7.18 1.25 -14.66
CA ASP A 54 -8.41 0.48 -14.45
C ASP A 54 -8.20 -0.65 -13.43
N LYS A 55 -7.08 -1.37 -13.51
CA LYS A 55 -6.72 -2.38 -12.51
C LYS A 55 -6.57 -1.80 -11.10
N VAL A 56 -5.87 -0.67 -10.96
CA VAL A 56 -5.71 0.00 -9.65
C VAL A 56 -7.04 0.48 -9.08
N LYS A 57 -7.90 1.10 -9.91
CA LYS A 57 -9.23 1.54 -9.49
C LYS A 57 -10.09 0.36 -9.05
N PHE A 58 -10.06 -0.74 -9.81
CA PHE A 58 -10.80 -1.96 -9.51
C PHE A 58 -10.37 -2.54 -8.16
N PHE A 59 -9.05 -2.67 -7.92
CA PHE A 59 -8.51 -3.12 -6.64
C PHE A 59 -8.99 -2.25 -5.47
N PHE A 60 -8.83 -0.92 -5.54
CA PHE A 60 -9.22 -0.04 -4.44
C PHE A 60 -10.73 0.03 -4.21
N LYS A 61 -11.54 -0.12 -5.26
CA LYS A 61 -13.00 -0.22 -5.16
C LYS A 61 -13.40 -1.43 -4.32
N TYR A 62 -12.94 -2.63 -4.68
CA TYR A 62 -13.30 -3.86 -3.96
C TYR A 62 -12.63 -3.97 -2.60
N TYR A 63 -11.40 -3.46 -2.45
CA TYR A 63 -10.77 -3.30 -1.14
C TYR A 63 -11.65 -2.48 -0.19
N SER A 64 -12.15 -1.33 -0.65
CA SER A 64 -13.01 -0.47 0.17
C SER A 64 -14.36 -1.09 0.48
N ILE A 65 -15.00 -1.74 -0.50
CA ILE A 65 -16.28 -2.44 -0.29
C ILE A 65 -16.10 -3.54 0.74
N ASN A 66 -15.07 -4.37 0.61
CA ASN A 66 -14.90 -5.58 1.41
C ASN A 66 -14.13 -5.35 2.72
N ARG A 67 -13.66 -4.13 3.01
CA ARG A 67 -12.82 -3.89 4.20
C ARG A 67 -13.51 -4.28 5.50
N HIS A 68 -14.82 -4.07 5.61
CA HIS A 68 -15.60 -4.48 6.78
C HIS A 68 -15.52 -5.99 7.07
N LYS A 69 -15.23 -6.85 6.08
CA LYS A 69 -15.05 -8.29 6.31
C LYS A 69 -13.81 -8.58 7.15
N MET A 70 -12.84 -7.68 7.16
CA MET A 70 -11.59 -7.83 7.89
C MET A 70 -11.74 -7.59 9.39
N THR A 71 -12.78 -6.87 9.82
CA THR A 71 -13.03 -6.59 11.25
C THR A 71 -13.57 -7.81 12.00
N VAL A 72 -14.18 -8.75 11.26
CA VAL A 72 -14.77 -9.99 11.78
C VAL A 72 -14.01 -11.24 11.33
N LEU A 73 -12.84 -11.07 10.72
CA LEU A 73 -12.04 -12.18 10.22
C LEU A 73 -11.48 -13.00 11.40
N THR A 74 -11.51 -14.32 11.26
CA THR A 74 -10.93 -15.23 12.25
C THR A 74 -9.44 -14.92 12.46
N PRO A 75 -8.98 -14.84 13.73
CA PRO A 75 -7.56 -14.67 14.03
C PRO A 75 -6.73 -15.75 13.32
N SER A 76 -5.65 -15.34 12.68
CA SER A 76 -4.79 -16.21 11.88
C SER A 76 -3.32 -16.04 12.26
N TYR A 77 -2.50 -17.05 11.90
CA TYR A 77 -1.06 -17.02 12.12
C TYR A 77 -0.41 -15.94 11.25
N HIS A 78 0.46 -15.14 11.86
CA HIS A 78 1.19 -14.09 11.15
C HIS A 78 2.41 -14.68 10.44
N ALA A 79 2.32 -14.84 9.11
CA ALA A 79 3.43 -15.32 8.27
C ALA A 79 4.04 -14.24 7.36
N GLU A 80 3.25 -13.22 6.98
CA GLU A 80 3.67 -12.21 6.01
C GLU A 80 3.55 -10.78 6.54
N SER A 81 4.56 -9.95 6.27
CA SER A 81 4.61 -8.55 6.73
C SER A 81 3.56 -7.64 6.05
N TYR A 82 2.95 -8.07 4.95
CA TYR A 82 1.89 -7.32 4.26
C TYR A 82 0.48 -7.77 4.62
N SER A 83 0.33 -8.57 5.69
CA SER A 83 -0.97 -9.07 6.16
C SER A 83 -1.98 -7.93 6.40
N PRO A 84 -3.23 -8.06 5.91
CA PRO A 84 -4.29 -7.04 6.06
C PRO A 84 -5.08 -7.12 7.39
N GLU A 85 -4.59 -7.90 8.36
CA GLU A 85 -5.24 -8.18 9.65
C GLU A 85 -5.48 -6.90 10.46
N ASP A 86 -6.74 -6.65 10.83
CA ASP A 86 -7.19 -5.37 11.39
C ASP A 86 -7.16 -5.30 12.92
N ASN A 87 -7.05 -6.43 13.66
CA ASN A 87 -7.07 -6.38 15.13
C ASN A 87 -5.72 -6.00 15.74
N ARG A 88 -4.60 -6.22 15.03
CA ARG A 88 -3.24 -5.97 15.55
C ARG A 88 -2.33 -5.27 14.57
N PHE A 89 -2.25 -5.77 13.33
CA PHE A 89 -1.14 -5.39 12.43
C PHE A 89 -1.47 -4.25 11.46
N ASP A 90 -2.73 -4.05 11.10
CA ASP A 90 -3.13 -3.12 10.05
C ASP A 90 -4.37 -2.31 10.38
N LEU A 91 -4.28 -1.53 11.46
CA LEU A 91 -5.34 -0.62 11.94
C LEU A 91 -5.71 0.40 10.86
N ARG A 92 -6.89 0.24 10.26
CA ARG A 92 -7.41 1.18 9.25
C ARG A 92 -8.92 1.35 9.40
N GLN A 93 -9.43 2.44 8.81
CA GLN A 93 -10.88 2.64 8.69
C GLN A 93 -11.50 1.47 7.92
N PHE A 94 -12.71 1.07 8.30
CA PHE A 94 -13.46 0.01 7.62
C PHE A 94 -14.58 0.54 6.72
N LEU A 95 -15.06 1.77 6.97
CA LEU A 95 -16.06 2.45 6.16
C LEU A 95 -15.38 3.47 5.24
N TYR A 96 -15.23 3.13 3.97
CA TYR A 96 -14.62 3.99 2.96
C TYR A 96 -15.64 4.54 1.97
N ASN A 97 -15.35 5.72 1.39
CA ASN A 97 -16.01 6.15 0.16
C ASN A 97 -15.46 5.33 -1.02
N VAL A 98 -16.23 4.33 -1.45
CA VAL A 98 -15.88 3.39 -2.53
C VAL A 98 -15.59 4.07 -3.88
N ARG A 99 -16.10 5.29 -4.10
CA ARG A 99 -15.90 6.02 -5.36
C ARG A 99 -14.55 6.73 -5.45
N TRP A 100 -13.83 6.91 -4.34
CA TRP A 100 -12.52 7.57 -4.29
C TRP A 100 -12.40 8.79 -5.22
N PRO A 101 -13.30 9.79 -5.11
CA PRO A 101 -13.55 10.75 -6.17
C PRO A 101 -12.33 11.60 -6.54
N TYR A 102 -11.55 12.02 -5.53
CA TYR A 102 -10.34 12.80 -5.76
C TYR A 102 -9.24 11.95 -6.41
N GLN A 103 -9.00 10.76 -5.86
CA GLN A 103 -7.89 9.90 -6.25
C GLN A 103 -8.10 9.34 -7.66
N PHE A 104 -9.31 8.91 -7.99
CA PHE A 104 -9.61 8.37 -9.31
C PHE A 104 -9.56 9.45 -10.38
N ARG A 105 -10.11 10.64 -10.10
CA ARG A 105 -9.96 11.80 -10.99
C ARG A 105 -8.48 12.14 -11.22
N LYS A 106 -7.65 12.08 -10.17
CA LYS A 106 -6.22 12.37 -10.31
C LYS A 106 -5.50 11.32 -11.16
N ILE A 107 -5.88 10.05 -11.06
CA ILE A 107 -5.36 8.99 -11.94
C ILE A 107 -5.76 9.27 -13.39
N ASP A 108 -7.02 9.66 -13.65
CA ASP A 108 -7.49 9.98 -15.00
C ASP A 108 -6.74 11.15 -15.64
N GLU A 109 -6.41 12.19 -14.85
CA GLU A 109 -5.54 13.28 -15.30
C GLU A 109 -4.15 12.77 -15.68
N LEU A 110 -3.53 11.93 -14.84
CA LEU A 110 -2.19 11.40 -15.10
C LEU A 110 -2.14 10.45 -16.30
N VAL A 111 -3.19 9.65 -16.53
CA VAL A 111 -3.28 8.79 -17.73
C VAL A 111 -3.27 9.65 -18.99
N LYS A 112 -4.05 10.73 -19.04
CA LYS A 112 -4.07 11.67 -20.17
C LYS A 112 -2.71 12.33 -20.40
N GLU A 113 -1.98 12.64 -19.34
CA GLU A 113 -0.62 13.19 -19.43
C GLU A 113 0.37 12.14 -20.00
N CYS A 114 0.22 10.86 -19.66
CA CYS A 114 1.06 9.77 -20.15
C CYS A 114 0.74 9.38 -21.61
N ASP A 115 -0.50 9.50 -22.07
CA ASP A 115 -0.86 9.20 -23.46
C ASP A 115 -0.26 10.23 -24.45
N GLY A 116 0.04 11.45 -23.97
CA GLY A 116 0.69 12.51 -24.74
C GLY A 116 2.23 12.48 -24.72
N ASN A 117 2.84 11.79 -23.74
CA ASN A 117 4.30 11.72 -23.57
C ASN A 117 4.74 10.28 -23.30
N ILE A 118 5.53 9.70 -24.20
CA ILE A 118 6.20 8.41 -23.98
C ILE A 118 6.97 8.46 -22.65
N CYS A 119 6.46 7.71 -21.68
CA CYS A 119 7.09 7.26 -20.44
C CYS A 119 7.93 8.29 -19.66
N MET A 120 7.37 8.79 -18.55
CA MET A 120 8.13 9.52 -17.52
C MET A 120 9.37 8.72 -17.10
N ASN A 121 10.51 9.26 -17.51
CA ASN A 121 11.86 8.96 -17.09
C ASN A 121 12.13 9.54 -15.68
N SER A 122 12.54 8.64 -14.77
CA SER A 122 13.32 8.88 -13.55
C SER A 122 13.24 10.29 -12.92
N THR A 123 12.25 10.58 -12.08
CA THR A 123 12.37 11.61 -11.02
C THR A 123 11.26 11.48 -9.97
N LEU A 124 11.33 10.47 -9.10
CA LEU A 124 10.83 10.55 -7.74
C LEU A 124 11.76 9.76 -6.82
N ALA A 125 13.03 10.17 -6.80
CA ALA A 125 13.84 10.03 -5.61
C ALA A 125 13.44 11.15 -4.67
N GLU A 126 12.43 10.91 -3.83
CA GLU A 126 12.23 11.72 -2.63
C GLU A 126 13.38 11.38 -1.65
N PRO A 127 14.07 12.38 -1.07
CA PRO A 127 15.16 12.14 -0.14
C PRO A 127 14.58 11.71 1.21
N HIS A 128 14.35 10.41 1.39
CA HIS A 128 14.11 9.88 2.72
C HIS A 128 15.43 9.89 3.49
N GLY A 129 15.48 10.78 4.48
CA GLY A 129 16.61 11.01 5.37
C GLY A 129 17.20 9.72 5.93
N LYS A 130 18.53 9.73 6.07
CA LYS A 130 19.29 8.73 6.81
C LYS A 130 18.81 8.72 8.27
N ALA A 131 17.87 7.86 8.60
CA ALA A 131 17.77 7.31 9.94
C ALA A 131 18.73 6.11 9.99
N GLY A 132 19.94 6.36 10.51
CA GLY A 132 20.90 5.31 10.80
C GLY A 132 20.27 4.31 11.76
N VAL A 133 20.33 3.05 11.36
CA VAL A 133 20.05 1.88 12.18
C VAL A 133 21.06 1.86 13.33
N ALA A 134 20.60 2.11 14.56
CA ALA A 134 21.33 1.74 15.76
C ALA A 134 20.89 0.32 16.13
N SER A 135 21.83 -0.61 16.04
CA SER A 135 21.72 -1.99 16.46
C SER A 135 21.42 -2.09 17.95
N ASP A 136 20.62 -3.10 18.26
CA ASP A 136 20.43 -3.76 19.53
C ASP A 136 21.72 -3.93 20.35
N GLY A 137 21.57 -3.82 21.68
CA GLY A 137 22.65 -3.90 22.66
C GLY A 137 22.12 -3.61 24.05
N GLY A 138 21.51 -4.62 24.69
CA GLY A 138 20.99 -4.52 26.05
C GLY A 138 22.06 -4.21 27.10
N MET A 139 21.66 -3.53 28.17
CA MET A 139 22.28 -3.50 29.50
C MET A 139 21.24 -2.79 30.39
N GLY A 140 20.71 -3.39 31.44
CA GLY A 140 21.40 -3.45 32.73
C GLY A 140 20.93 -2.28 33.60
N VAL A 141 20.16 -2.60 34.64
CA VAL A 141 19.69 -1.68 35.68
C VAL A 141 20.90 -1.06 36.39
N VAL A 142 20.99 0.26 36.52
CA VAL A 142 21.89 0.92 37.48
C VAL A 142 21.21 2.10 38.19
N ALA A 143 21.55 2.23 39.46
CA ALA A 143 20.85 2.97 40.50
C ALA A 143 21.29 4.44 40.63
N ALA A 144 20.41 5.19 41.31
CA ALA A 144 20.63 6.31 42.24
C ALA A 144 21.83 7.27 42.04
N GLY A 145 21.47 8.55 41.87
CA GLY A 145 22.13 9.67 42.56
C GLY A 145 23.30 10.34 41.83
N ALA A 146 23.01 11.45 41.16
CA ALA A 146 23.91 12.62 41.07
C ALA A 146 23.10 13.81 40.54
N GLY A 147 22.88 14.81 41.39
CA GLY A 147 22.26 16.06 40.99
C GLY A 147 23.19 16.91 40.12
N ASN A 148 22.60 17.80 39.35
CA ASN A 148 23.23 19.08 39.05
C ASN A 148 22.18 20.20 39.07
N PRO A 149 22.38 21.25 39.88
CA PRO A 149 21.48 22.39 40.00
C PRO A 149 21.80 23.40 38.91
N GLY A 150 20.81 23.90 38.18
CA GLY A 150 21.10 24.99 37.22
C GLY A 150 20.12 25.25 36.08
N ALA A 151 18.83 24.95 36.22
CA ALA A 151 17.82 25.46 35.27
C ALA A 151 17.00 26.56 35.96
N GLY A 152 17.53 27.78 35.94
CA GLY A 152 16.81 28.98 36.34
C GLY A 152 16.33 29.76 35.12
N LEU A 153 15.00 29.81 34.94
CA LEU A 153 14.08 30.93 34.67
C LEU A 153 12.80 30.38 34.04
#